data_AF-A0A5C7P2Q9-F1
#
_entry.id   AF-A0A5C7P2Q9-F1
#
_cell.length_a   1.000
_cell.length_b   1.000
_cell.length_c   1.000
_cell.angle_alpha   90.00
_cell.angle_beta   90.00
_cell.angle_gamma   90.00
#
_symmetry.space_group_name_H-M   'P 1'
#
loop_
_entity.id
_entity.type
_entity.pdbx_description
1 polymer ?
#
loop_
_entity_poly.entity_id
_entity_poly.type
_entity_poly.pdbx_seq_one_letter_code
_entity_poly.pdbx_strand_id
1 'polypeptide(L)'
;MQRQALAGLLWSKQFYNYHVTRWLRGDPTAPPPPAQRWHGRNSNWKHIVNEDVLLMPDPWEYPWYAAWDLAFHAVTIAMIDPAFAKGQCLLMLSSLYQHPHGEIPAYEWDFSNANPPVLAWAVWQIYLLDAASSADGQGDLGFLATAYRQLLTYLSSWLNTKDPLGKDLYAGGFLGMDNIGIFNRDETLPTGGQLVQSDGTAWVAHLVIQMAEIALELNRHAPGYPQDIEKMLLDFAIVTDSLEHGRDGVSLWNHEVGFYCDAIVQADGSQSQLGVISMQALIPLFAVATVQVAQPGSDEESGYGLAPELIALRQHVLAHHPEFRGSVALTPDQGDGSAMLFAAVRPERLERMLERMLDPAQLLGDHGIRSMSAAYRDDPYVYYVGKERHELPYWPAESRDWMFGGNSNWRGPIWFPINLLLMQSLLAYDSFFGDTFKVEYPVGSGETKRLYDVVTDLGDRMCSIFVRGEDGRRVVFGDNDYFQNDPHWRDLVPFYEYFDGDDGHGLGASHQTGWTATVAIMLQLGGSLRLRG
;
A
#
# COMPACT_ATOMS: atom_id res chain seq x y z
N MET A 1 7.31 -18.11 15.46
CA MET A 1 7.22 -16.94 14.57
C MET A 1 6.04 -16.05 14.96
N GLN A 2 4.78 -16.41 14.69
CA GLN A 2 3.61 -15.54 14.94
C GLN A 2 3.58 -14.88 16.32
N ARG A 3 3.79 -15.67 17.39
CA ARG A 3 3.86 -15.14 18.76
C ARG A 3 4.96 -14.07 18.93
N GLN A 4 6.12 -14.23 18.29
CA GLN A 4 7.22 -13.26 18.38
C GLN A 4 6.90 -11.98 17.60
N ALA A 5 6.29 -12.09 16.42
CA ALA A 5 5.84 -10.92 15.64
C ALA A 5 4.82 -10.07 16.43
N LEU A 6 3.78 -10.71 16.99
CA LEU A 6 2.77 -10.03 17.80
C LEU A 6 3.36 -9.46 19.10
N ALA A 7 4.28 -10.17 19.75
CA ALA A 7 4.96 -9.70 20.95
C ALA A 7 5.89 -8.50 20.67
N GLY A 8 6.60 -8.49 19.53
CA GLY A 8 7.44 -7.37 19.11
C GLY A 8 6.60 -6.12 18.84
N LEU A 9 5.43 -6.27 18.24
CA LEU A 9 4.50 -5.16 18.03
C LEU A 9 3.91 -4.61 19.33
N LEU A 10 3.64 -5.47 20.32
CA LEU A 10 3.28 -5.00 21.67
C LEU A 10 4.43 -4.23 22.33
N TRP A 11 5.68 -4.64 22.08
CA TRP A 11 6.88 -4.00 22.60
C TRP A 11 7.18 -2.66 21.92
N SER A 12 6.73 -2.44 20.68
CA SER A 12 6.91 -1.18 19.95
C SER A 12 5.94 -0.07 20.39
N LYS A 13 5.02 -0.35 21.31
CA LYS A 13 4.14 0.66 21.93
C LYS A 13 4.98 1.65 22.74
N GLN A 14 4.98 2.93 22.34
CA GLN A 14 5.69 3.99 23.04
C GLN A 14 4.78 5.18 23.31
N PHE A 15 4.95 5.81 24.47
CA PHE A 15 4.33 7.10 24.75
C PHE A 15 5.06 8.19 23.96
N TYR A 16 4.33 8.88 23.08
CA TYR A 16 4.89 9.89 22.21
C TYR A 16 4.31 11.26 22.57
N ASN A 17 5.16 12.17 23.07
CA ASN A 17 4.76 13.51 23.46
C ASN A 17 5.39 14.57 22.55
N TYR A 18 4.59 15.15 21.66
CA TYR A 18 5.03 16.22 20.78
C TYR A 18 3.93 17.25 20.56
N HIS A 19 4.10 18.42 21.19
CA HIS A 19 3.19 19.56 21.05
C HIS A 19 3.87 20.65 20.21
N VAL A 20 3.49 20.76 18.93
CA VAL A 20 4.21 21.58 17.94
C VAL A 20 4.30 23.05 18.38
N THR A 21 3.19 23.64 18.83
CA THR A 21 3.21 25.04 19.30
C THR A 21 4.13 25.25 20.51
N ARG A 22 4.27 24.24 21.38
CA ARG A 22 5.15 24.32 22.56
C ARG A 22 6.61 24.21 22.12
N TRP A 23 6.90 23.29 21.21
CA TRP A 23 8.22 23.14 20.60
C TRP A 23 8.71 24.43 19.91
N LEU A 24 7.84 25.09 19.15
CA LEU A 24 8.14 26.34 18.46
C LEU A 24 8.42 27.49 19.44
N ARG A 25 7.65 27.60 20.52
CA ARG A 25 7.83 28.63 21.56
C ARG A 25 9.05 28.40 22.44
N GLY A 26 9.42 27.14 22.66
CA GLY A 26 10.46 26.75 23.63
C GLY A 26 9.94 26.68 25.07
N ASP A 27 10.81 26.26 25.98
CA ASP A 27 10.51 26.19 27.41
C ASP A 27 10.54 27.59 28.02
N PRO A 28 9.50 28.04 28.77
CA PRO A 28 9.50 29.34 29.45
C PRO A 28 10.66 29.57 30.42
N THR A 29 11.29 28.51 30.91
CA THR A 29 12.42 28.56 31.86
C THR A 29 13.79 28.53 31.19
N ALA A 30 13.84 28.35 29.86
CA ALA A 30 15.05 28.35 29.07
C ALA A 30 15.15 29.61 28.18
N PRO A 31 16.32 29.93 27.61
CA PRO A 31 16.43 30.98 26.60
C PRO A 31 15.45 30.72 25.43
N PRO A 32 14.79 31.77 24.89
CA PRO A 32 13.93 31.62 23.73
C PRO A 32 14.66 30.97 22.55
N PRO A 33 14.01 30.06 21.80
CA PRO A 33 14.58 29.51 20.58
C PRO A 33 14.91 30.59 19.53
N PRO A 34 15.84 30.30 18.59
CA PRO A 34 16.10 31.17 17.45
C PRO A 34 14.82 31.40 16.61
N ALA A 35 14.67 32.61 16.07
CA ALA A 35 13.48 32.99 15.28
C ALA A 35 13.24 32.09 14.07
N GLN A 36 14.31 31.53 13.47
CA GLN A 36 14.23 30.59 12.34
C GLN A 36 13.37 29.35 12.66
N ARG A 37 13.23 28.96 13.94
CA ARG A 37 12.42 27.80 14.32
C ARG A 37 10.95 27.95 13.90
N TRP A 38 10.43 29.17 13.82
CA TRP A 38 9.05 29.45 13.38
C TRP A 38 8.79 29.18 11.89
N HIS A 39 9.84 28.92 11.12
CA HIS A 39 9.80 28.60 9.69
C HIS A 39 10.43 27.23 9.38
N GLY A 40 10.74 26.45 10.42
CA GLY A 40 11.33 25.13 10.29
C GLY A 40 10.28 24.02 10.30
N ARG A 41 10.78 22.80 10.53
CA ARG A 41 10.02 21.55 10.67
C ARG A 41 8.64 21.73 11.32
N ASN A 42 7.61 21.30 10.60
CA ASN A 42 6.21 21.25 11.02
C ASN A 42 5.62 22.59 11.49
N SER A 43 6.20 23.75 11.13
CA SER A 43 5.70 25.06 11.57
C SER A 43 4.26 25.36 11.15
N ASN A 44 3.74 24.67 10.14
CA ASN A 44 2.37 24.79 9.67
C ASN A 44 1.38 23.91 10.46
N TRP A 45 1.87 23.00 11.29
CA TRP A 45 1.08 22.02 12.04
C TRP A 45 0.91 22.41 13.51
N LYS A 46 0.69 23.69 13.79
CA LYS A 46 0.65 24.25 15.16
C LYS A 46 -0.42 23.63 16.06
N HIS A 47 -1.46 23.05 15.47
CA HIS A 47 -2.56 22.40 16.16
C HIS A 47 -2.19 21.00 16.69
N ILE A 48 -1.12 20.37 16.18
CA ILE A 48 -0.76 19.02 16.58
C ILE A 48 -0.37 18.95 18.05
N VAL A 49 -1.00 18.00 18.72
CA VAL A 49 -0.72 17.55 20.09
C VAL A 49 -0.69 16.04 20.09
N ASN A 50 0.50 15.45 20.06
CA ASN A 50 0.66 14.04 20.32
C ASN A 50 0.90 13.83 21.81
N GLU A 51 0.05 13.04 22.49
CA GLU A 51 0.17 12.71 23.91
C GLU A 51 -0.41 11.30 24.18
N ASP A 52 -0.08 10.36 23.31
CA ASP A 52 -0.70 9.03 23.30
C ASP A 52 0.35 7.93 23.22
N VAL A 53 -0.10 6.70 23.50
CA VAL A 53 0.69 5.49 23.24
C VAL A 53 0.46 5.09 21.79
N LEU A 54 1.52 5.11 20.99
CA LEU A 54 1.50 4.81 19.57
C LEU A 54 2.37 3.58 19.24
N LEU A 55 2.00 2.86 18.18
CA LEU A 55 2.84 1.81 17.58
C LEU A 55 3.95 2.45 16.75
N MET A 56 5.20 2.14 17.09
CA MET A 56 6.37 2.61 16.35
C MET A 56 6.83 1.59 15.31
N PRO A 57 7.43 2.02 14.18
CA PRO A 57 8.04 1.12 13.20
C PRO A 57 9.12 0.25 13.85
N ASP A 58 10.02 0.86 14.62
CA ASP A 58 11.09 0.21 15.38
C ASP A 58 11.24 0.93 16.73
N PRO A 59 11.26 0.22 17.88
CA PRO A 59 11.34 0.86 19.19
C PRO A 59 12.67 1.56 19.50
N TRP A 60 13.72 1.31 18.74
CA TRP A 60 15.08 1.80 18.96
C TRP A 60 15.51 2.80 17.89
N GLU A 61 15.43 2.41 16.61
CA GLU A 61 15.94 3.20 15.49
C GLU A 61 14.92 4.23 15.00
N TYR A 62 13.63 3.89 15.09
CA TYR A 62 12.53 4.74 14.66
C TYR A 62 11.53 5.01 15.80
N PRO A 63 11.94 5.67 16.91
CA PRO A 63 11.08 5.95 18.07
C PRO A 63 10.10 7.12 17.82
N TRP A 64 9.49 7.12 16.64
CA TRP A 64 8.54 8.10 16.13
C TRP A 64 7.59 7.39 15.17
N TYR A 65 6.35 7.89 15.04
CA TYR A 65 5.36 7.26 14.15
C TYR A 65 5.50 7.77 12.71
N ALA A 66 5.30 6.85 11.76
CA ALA A 66 4.89 7.16 10.40
C ALA A 66 3.45 6.69 10.20
N ALA A 67 2.59 7.53 9.62
CA ALA A 67 1.17 7.20 9.49
C ALA A 67 0.91 5.99 8.58
N TRP A 68 1.73 5.78 7.55
CA TRP A 68 1.55 4.63 6.66
C TRP A 68 2.03 3.32 7.30
N ASP A 69 3.17 3.31 8.00
CA ASP A 69 3.61 2.19 8.84
C ASP A 69 2.53 1.81 9.86
N LEU A 70 1.99 2.81 10.56
CA LEU A 70 0.97 2.65 11.60
C LEU A 70 -0.28 1.93 11.08
N ALA A 71 -0.64 2.09 9.80
CA ALA A 71 -1.74 1.36 9.19
C ALA A 71 -1.51 -0.17 9.22
N PHE A 72 -0.31 -0.62 8.82
CA PHE A 72 0.07 -2.04 8.85
C PHE A 72 0.21 -2.57 10.28
N HIS A 73 0.73 -1.73 11.19
CA HIS A 73 0.81 -2.05 12.62
C HIS A 73 -0.59 -2.30 13.19
N ALA A 74 -1.53 -1.38 12.92
CA ALA A 74 -2.88 -1.44 13.43
C ALA A 74 -3.65 -2.66 12.90
N VAL A 75 -3.52 -2.98 11.60
CA VAL A 75 -4.13 -4.20 11.03
C VAL A 75 -3.57 -5.46 11.72
N THR A 76 -2.26 -5.51 11.94
CA THR A 76 -1.63 -6.67 12.58
C THR A 76 -2.02 -6.82 14.05
N ILE A 77 -2.02 -5.73 14.82
CA ILE A 77 -2.38 -5.80 16.26
C ILE A 77 -3.86 -6.10 16.46
N ALA A 78 -4.73 -5.80 15.49
CA ALA A 78 -6.15 -6.12 15.56
C ALA A 78 -6.41 -7.64 15.72
N MET A 79 -5.45 -8.50 15.35
CA MET A 79 -5.53 -9.94 15.61
C MET A 79 -5.65 -10.29 17.11
N ILE A 80 -5.15 -9.42 18.00
CA ILE A 80 -5.13 -9.66 19.45
C ILE A 80 -5.71 -8.52 20.30
N ASP A 81 -5.79 -7.31 19.74
CA ASP A 81 -6.31 -6.11 20.40
C ASP A 81 -7.01 -5.17 19.40
N PRO A 82 -8.20 -5.56 18.89
CA PRO A 82 -8.98 -4.73 17.95
C PRO A 82 -9.30 -3.34 18.49
N ALA A 83 -9.56 -3.22 19.79
CA ALA A 83 -9.89 -1.94 20.42
C ALA A 83 -8.71 -0.96 20.33
N PHE A 84 -7.49 -1.42 20.63
CA PHE A 84 -6.30 -0.60 20.49
C PHE A 84 -6.02 -0.25 19.03
N ALA A 85 -6.16 -1.22 18.10
CA ALA A 85 -5.99 -0.99 16.66
C ALA A 85 -6.90 0.12 16.13
N LYS A 86 -8.19 0.06 16.44
CA LYS A 86 -9.18 1.10 16.12
C LYS A 86 -8.75 2.46 16.67
N GLY A 87 -8.28 2.49 17.92
CA GLY A 87 -7.75 3.68 18.56
C GLY A 87 -6.59 4.31 17.79
N GLN A 88 -5.63 3.51 17.31
CA GLN A 88 -4.49 4.01 16.52
C GLN A 88 -4.95 4.73 15.24
N CYS A 89 -5.88 4.16 14.49
CA CYS A 89 -6.44 4.81 13.30
C CYS A 89 -7.21 6.09 13.65
N LEU A 90 -8.03 6.06 14.70
CA LEU A 90 -8.81 7.23 15.13
C LEU A 90 -7.91 8.37 15.65
N LEU A 91 -6.75 8.08 16.23
CA LEU A 91 -5.77 9.10 16.61
C LEU A 91 -5.33 9.91 15.39
N MET A 92 -4.91 9.23 14.30
CA MET A 92 -4.48 9.90 13.06
C MET A 92 -5.59 10.73 12.39
N LEU A 93 -6.85 10.39 12.66
CA LEU A 93 -8.05 11.08 12.16
C LEU A 93 -8.64 12.08 13.17
N SER A 94 -7.98 12.29 14.31
CA SER A 94 -8.48 13.19 15.36
C SER A 94 -8.07 14.64 15.10
N SER A 95 -8.80 15.58 15.70
CA SER A 95 -8.50 17.02 15.60
C SER A 95 -7.17 17.44 16.22
N LEU A 96 -6.51 16.57 16.98
CA LEU A 96 -5.19 16.81 17.57
C LEU A 96 -4.05 16.28 16.70
N TYR A 97 -4.35 15.56 15.62
CA TYR A 97 -3.36 14.95 14.72
C TYR A 97 -3.60 15.37 13.26
N GLN A 98 -4.82 15.20 12.75
CA GLN A 98 -5.17 15.51 11.37
C GLN A 98 -5.15 17.02 11.14
N HIS A 99 -4.59 17.44 10.00
CA HIS A 99 -4.61 18.84 9.59
C HIS A 99 -6.07 19.32 9.40
N PRO A 100 -6.42 20.57 9.73
CA PRO A 100 -7.74 21.15 9.47
C PRO A 100 -8.20 21.13 8.00
N HIS A 101 -7.31 20.84 7.05
CA HIS A 101 -7.63 20.69 5.62
C HIS A 101 -7.69 19.22 5.18
N GLY A 102 -7.56 18.27 6.10
CA GLY A 102 -7.74 16.83 5.87
C GLY A 102 -6.47 15.99 5.84
N GLU A 103 -5.29 16.58 5.68
CA GLU A 103 -4.03 15.83 5.62
C GLU A 103 -3.76 15.06 6.92
N ILE A 104 -3.30 13.82 6.78
CA ILE A 104 -2.81 12.99 7.89
C ILE A 104 -1.29 13.23 8.00
N PRO A 105 -0.74 13.44 9.21
CA PRO A 105 0.68 13.73 9.37
C PRO A 105 1.54 12.55 8.90
N ALA A 106 2.45 12.79 7.96
CA ALA A 106 3.30 11.74 7.40
C ALA A 106 4.23 11.09 8.44
N TYR A 107 5.25 11.83 8.90
CA TYR A 107 6.23 11.38 9.89
C TYR A 107 6.89 12.57 10.61
N GLU A 108 7.60 12.32 11.71
CA GLU A 108 8.02 13.37 12.65
C GLU A 108 8.72 14.57 12.00
N TRP A 109 9.58 14.36 11.01
CA TRP A 109 10.36 15.46 10.43
C TRP A 109 9.71 16.22 9.29
N ASP A 110 8.60 15.72 8.74
CA ASP A 110 7.81 16.46 7.77
C ASP A 110 6.38 15.94 7.73
N PHE A 111 5.51 16.55 8.55
CA PHE A 111 4.10 16.17 8.58
C PHE A 111 3.35 16.46 7.27
N SER A 112 3.86 17.37 6.43
CA SER A 112 3.23 17.74 5.15
C SER A 112 3.66 16.88 3.97
N ASN A 113 4.63 15.97 4.16
CA ASN A 113 5.00 15.02 3.12
C ASN A 113 3.83 14.08 2.80
N ALA A 114 3.85 13.44 1.64
CA ALA A 114 2.82 12.47 1.27
C ALA A 114 3.34 11.05 1.46
N ASN A 115 2.60 10.25 2.21
CA ASN A 115 2.75 8.81 2.27
C ASN A 115 1.61 8.11 1.52
N PRO A 116 1.74 6.81 1.21
CA PRO A 116 0.62 6.02 0.71
C PRO A 116 -0.61 6.17 1.61
N PRO A 117 -1.81 6.47 1.07
CA PRO A 117 -3.03 6.72 1.84
C PRO A 117 -3.72 5.41 2.29
N VAL A 118 -2.94 4.50 2.90
CA VAL A 118 -3.40 3.15 3.30
C VAL A 118 -4.24 3.12 4.58
N LEU A 119 -4.51 4.28 5.21
CA LEU A 119 -5.29 4.28 6.46
C LEU A 119 -6.75 3.86 6.25
N ALA A 120 -7.36 4.19 5.11
CA ALA A 120 -8.72 3.73 4.78
C ALA A 120 -8.77 2.20 4.66
N TRP A 121 -7.78 1.62 3.98
CA TRP A 121 -7.58 0.17 3.93
C TRP A 121 -7.44 -0.43 5.33
N ALA A 122 -6.60 0.15 6.20
CA ALA A 122 -6.44 -0.36 7.55
C ALA A 122 -7.74 -0.30 8.36
N VAL A 123 -8.51 0.79 8.25
CA VAL A 123 -9.84 0.92 8.88
C VAL A 123 -10.77 -0.21 8.41
N TRP A 124 -10.83 -0.46 7.11
CA TRP A 124 -11.65 -1.54 6.54
C TRP A 124 -11.21 -2.92 7.04
N GLN A 125 -9.91 -3.22 6.98
CA GLN A 125 -9.38 -4.51 7.44
C GLN A 125 -9.58 -4.73 8.94
N ILE A 126 -9.39 -3.71 9.77
CA ILE A 126 -9.63 -3.80 11.22
C ILE A 126 -11.11 -4.06 11.49
N TYR A 127 -12.02 -3.43 10.76
CA TYR A 127 -13.46 -3.71 10.86
C TYR A 127 -13.78 -5.18 10.51
N LEU A 128 -13.21 -5.71 9.42
CA LEU A 128 -13.40 -7.10 9.02
C LEU A 128 -12.81 -8.10 10.03
N LEU A 129 -11.64 -7.81 10.58
CA LEU A 129 -11.01 -8.64 11.62
C LEU A 129 -11.81 -8.64 12.92
N ASP A 130 -12.31 -7.46 13.33
CA ASP A 130 -13.20 -7.32 14.49
C ASP A 130 -14.48 -8.13 14.30
N ALA A 131 -15.12 -8.01 13.13
CA ALA A 131 -16.30 -8.80 12.75
C ALA A 131 -16.03 -10.30 12.76
N ALA A 132 -14.88 -10.75 12.22
CA ALA A 132 -14.51 -12.17 12.22
C ALA A 132 -14.26 -12.73 13.64
N SER A 133 -13.94 -11.87 14.59
CA SER A 133 -13.69 -12.24 15.99
C SER A 133 -14.92 -12.10 16.89
N SER A 134 -15.98 -11.44 16.43
CA SER A 134 -17.20 -11.21 17.21
C SER A 134 -18.16 -12.41 17.16
N ALA A 135 -18.95 -12.59 18.21
CA ALA A 135 -19.85 -13.73 18.35
C ALA A 135 -21.04 -13.69 17.38
N ASP A 136 -21.45 -12.50 16.96
CA ASP A 136 -22.53 -12.24 16.00
C ASP A 136 -22.02 -12.02 14.58
N GLY A 137 -20.70 -12.02 14.36
CA GLY A 137 -20.08 -11.76 13.07
C GLY A 137 -20.18 -10.30 12.63
N GLN A 138 -20.62 -9.38 13.50
CA GLN A 138 -20.76 -7.97 13.20
C GLN A 138 -19.54 -7.18 13.71
N GLY A 139 -18.95 -6.36 12.84
CA GLY A 139 -17.89 -5.43 13.23
C GLY A 139 -18.44 -4.14 13.84
N ASP A 140 -17.56 -3.37 14.48
CA ASP A 140 -17.90 -2.08 15.09
C ASP A 140 -18.24 -0.99 14.05
N LEU A 141 -19.53 -0.85 13.78
CA LEU A 141 -20.08 0.18 12.90
C LEU A 141 -19.84 1.61 13.41
N GLY A 142 -19.71 1.80 14.73
CA GLY A 142 -19.45 3.10 15.34
C GLY A 142 -18.05 3.60 15.01
N PHE A 143 -17.06 2.71 15.09
CA PHE A 143 -15.70 2.93 14.60
C PHE A 143 -15.71 3.25 13.10
N LEU A 144 -16.36 2.40 12.30
CA LEU A 144 -16.38 2.53 10.83
C LEU A 144 -16.98 3.88 10.39
N ALA A 145 -18.15 4.25 10.93
CA ALA A 145 -18.82 5.52 10.63
C ALA A 145 -18.01 6.74 11.11
N THR A 146 -17.26 6.60 12.21
CA THR A 146 -16.42 7.68 12.73
C THR A 146 -15.20 7.92 11.86
N ALA A 147 -14.50 6.85 11.48
CA ALA A 147 -13.36 6.92 10.59
C ALA A 147 -13.75 7.45 9.20
N TYR A 148 -14.84 6.93 8.62
CA TYR A 148 -15.34 7.31 7.30
C TYR A 148 -15.50 8.83 7.12
N ARG A 149 -16.12 9.52 8.10
CA ARG A 149 -16.31 10.99 8.04
C ARG A 149 -15.00 11.77 7.97
N GLN A 150 -13.96 11.32 8.69
CA GLN A 150 -12.65 11.98 8.67
C GLN A 150 -11.85 11.60 7.42
N LEU A 151 -12.00 10.36 6.96
CA LEU A 151 -11.42 9.88 5.70
C LEU A 151 -11.99 10.61 4.48
N LEU A 152 -13.26 11.05 4.49
CA LEU A 152 -13.80 11.93 3.43
C LEU A 152 -13.02 13.26 3.34
N THR A 153 -12.63 13.82 4.48
CA THR A 153 -11.82 15.04 4.54
C THR A 153 -10.40 14.74 4.04
N TYR A 154 -9.86 13.58 4.39
CA TYR A 154 -8.56 13.13 3.89
C TYR A 154 -8.55 12.91 2.36
N LEU A 155 -9.56 12.23 1.82
CA LEU A 155 -9.74 12.06 0.37
C LEU A 155 -9.85 13.43 -0.30
N SER A 156 -10.65 14.34 0.27
CA SER A 156 -10.74 15.72 -0.26
C SER A 156 -9.39 16.42 -0.27
N SER A 157 -8.53 16.21 0.72
CA SER A 157 -7.18 16.78 0.71
C SER A 157 -6.34 16.24 -0.46
N TRP A 158 -6.36 14.93 -0.72
CA TRP A 158 -5.68 14.33 -1.87
C TRP A 158 -6.17 14.90 -3.20
N LEU A 159 -7.50 14.97 -3.37
CA LEU A 159 -8.12 15.48 -4.60
C LEU A 159 -7.76 16.95 -4.88
N ASN A 160 -7.42 17.74 -3.86
CA ASN A 160 -7.19 19.18 -3.99
C ASN A 160 -5.72 19.60 -3.89
N THR A 161 -4.88 18.91 -3.11
CA THR A 161 -3.50 19.35 -2.83
C THR A 161 -2.43 18.51 -3.52
N LYS A 162 -2.81 17.31 -4.02
CA LYS A 162 -1.88 16.37 -4.64
C LYS A 162 -2.09 16.21 -6.15
N ASP A 163 -2.96 17.01 -6.76
CA ASP A 163 -3.13 17.15 -8.21
C ASP A 163 -2.52 18.49 -8.67
N PRO A 164 -1.19 18.55 -8.89
CA PRO A 164 -0.49 19.81 -9.16
C PRO A 164 -0.94 20.49 -10.46
N LEU A 165 -1.64 19.76 -11.34
CA LEU A 165 -2.07 20.24 -12.64
C LEU A 165 -3.59 20.37 -12.79
N GLY A 166 -4.39 19.92 -11.83
CA GLY A 166 -5.85 19.89 -11.95
C GLY A 166 -6.32 18.90 -13.02
N LYS A 167 -5.60 17.81 -13.19
CA LYS A 167 -5.74 16.82 -14.27
C LYS A 167 -6.11 15.42 -13.79
N ASP A 168 -6.48 15.29 -12.51
CA ASP A 168 -6.75 14.00 -11.86
C ASP A 168 -5.54 13.04 -11.95
N LEU A 169 -4.34 13.63 -11.98
CA LEU A 169 -3.05 12.94 -11.97
C LEU A 169 -2.31 13.34 -10.70
N TYR A 170 -2.23 12.40 -9.76
CA TYR A 170 -1.80 12.70 -8.40
C TYR A 170 -0.33 12.40 -8.20
N ALA A 171 0.36 13.27 -7.47
CA ALA A 171 1.77 13.15 -7.13
C ALA A 171 2.03 13.58 -5.68
N GLY A 172 3.06 13.00 -5.08
CA GLY A 172 3.36 13.23 -3.66
C GLY A 172 4.83 13.07 -3.30
N GLY A 173 5.75 13.23 -4.25
CA GLY A 173 7.17 13.00 -3.97
C GLY A 173 7.48 11.51 -3.93
N PHE A 174 8.24 11.03 -2.95
CA PHE A 174 8.66 9.61 -2.91
C PHE A 174 7.57 8.61 -2.50
N LEU A 175 6.46 9.04 -1.88
CA LEU A 175 5.31 8.18 -1.54
C LEU A 175 5.69 6.89 -0.77
N GLY A 176 6.62 7.00 0.18
CA GLY A 176 7.09 5.85 0.99
C GLY A 176 8.08 4.92 0.29
N MET A 177 8.46 5.21 -0.96
CA MET A 177 9.42 4.45 -1.76
C MET A 177 10.61 5.31 -2.19
N ASP A 178 11.50 5.59 -1.24
CA ASP A 178 12.60 6.57 -1.31
C ASP A 178 13.36 6.58 -2.65
N ASN A 179 14.14 5.54 -2.94
CA ASN A 179 15.05 5.50 -4.10
C ASN A 179 14.55 4.61 -5.25
N ILE A 180 13.24 4.33 -5.31
CA ILE A 180 12.63 3.44 -6.33
C ILE A 180 12.79 3.98 -7.75
N GLY A 181 12.83 5.31 -7.91
CA GLY A 181 12.92 6.01 -9.18
C GLY A 181 14.34 6.32 -9.61
N ILE A 182 14.51 6.65 -10.90
CA ILE A 182 15.79 7.08 -11.48
C ILE A 182 16.17 8.51 -11.05
N PHE A 183 15.18 9.34 -10.73
CA PHE A 183 15.36 10.70 -10.23
C PHE A 183 14.78 10.83 -8.82
N ASN A 184 15.36 11.72 -8.00
CA ASN A 184 14.77 12.11 -6.74
C ASN A 184 13.45 12.84 -7.01
N ARG A 185 12.35 12.27 -6.51
CA ARG A 185 10.98 12.75 -6.74
C ARG A 185 10.65 14.02 -5.95
N ASP A 186 11.46 14.39 -4.97
CA ASP A 186 11.30 15.60 -4.15
C ASP A 186 12.13 16.78 -4.69
N GLU A 187 12.95 16.54 -5.72
CA GLU A 187 13.82 17.56 -6.32
C GLU A 187 13.32 18.00 -7.71
N THR A 188 13.83 19.14 -8.17
CA THR A 188 13.59 19.57 -9.55
C THR A 188 14.27 18.61 -10.52
N LEU A 189 13.53 18.11 -11.51
CA LEU A 189 14.09 17.18 -12.49
C LEU A 189 15.20 17.84 -13.33
N PRO A 190 16.31 17.14 -13.61
CA PRO A 190 17.35 17.62 -14.52
C PRO A 190 16.84 17.93 -15.94
N THR A 191 15.72 17.31 -16.33
CA THR A 191 15.03 17.55 -17.59
C THR A 191 14.33 18.90 -17.68
N GLY A 192 14.08 19.58 -16.53
CA GLY A 192 13.25 20.77 -16.43
C GLY A 192 11.74 20.51 -16.57
N GLY A 193 11.33 19.25 -16.79
CA GLY A 193 9.93 18.84 -16.91
C GLY A 193 9.28 18.55 -15.56
N GLN A 194 8.00 18.19 -15.61
CA GLN A 194 7.22 17.75 -14.45
C GLN A 194 7.08 16.24 -14.44
N LEU A 195 7.24 15.64 -13.26
CA LEU A 195 6.99 14.22 -13.06
C LEU A 195 5.50 13.97 -12.87
N VAL A 196 4.95 13.04 -13.63
CA VAL A 196 3.62 12.46 -13.46
C VAL A 196 3.80 11.05 -12.92
N GLN A 197 3.23 10.81 -11.74
CA GLN A 197 3.46 9.59 -10.96
C GLN A 197 2.31 8.60 -11.14
N SER A 198 2.62 7.37 -11.59
CA SER A 198 1.58 6.35 -11.78
C SER A 198 1.07 5.77 -10.46
N ASP A 199 1.95 5.64 -9.47
CA ASP A 199 1.63 5.19 -8.12
C ASP A 199 0.81 6.22 -7.36
N GLY A 200 1.12 7.51 -7.47
CA GLY A 200 0.34 8.56 -6.82
C GLY A 200 -1.14 8.52 -7.23
N THR A 201 -1.40 8.38 -8.53
CA THR A 201 -2.75 8.24 -9.07
C THR A 201 -3.40 6.91 -8.66
N ALA A 202 -2.66 5.80 -8.72
CA ALA A 202 -3.15 4.49 -8.29
C ALA A 202 -3.50 4.44 -6.79
N TRP A 203 -2.74 5.13 -5.94
CA TRP A 203 -3.02 5.24 -4.51
C TRP A 203 -4.32 5.99 -4.22
N VAL A 204 -4.65 7.00 -5.03
CA VAL A 204 -5.95 7.67 -4.92
C VAL A 204 -7.07 6.75 -5.38
N ALA A 205 -6.90 5.99 -6.47
CA ALA A 205 -7.88 4.98 -6.88
C ALA A 205 -8.10 3.93 -5.79
N HIS A 206 -7.03 3.47 -5.12
CA HIS A 206 -7.09 2.57 -3.98
C HIS A 206 -7.83 3.20 -2.79
N LEU A 207 -7.55 4.47 -2.43
CA LEU A 207 -8.28 5.17 -1.38
C LEU A 207 -9.78 5.27 -1.70
N VAL A 208 -10.13 5.64 -2.93
CA VAL A 208 -11.54 5.79 -3.36
C VAL A 208 -12.28 4.46 -3.29
N ILE A 209 -11.69 3.35 -3.76
CA ILE A 209 -12.38 2.06 -3.74
C ILE A 209 -12.57 1.55 -2.30
N GLN A 210 -11.60 1.75 -1.42
CA GLN A 210 -11.74 1.44 0.00
C GLN A 210 -12.85 2.28 0.67
N MET A 211 -12.97 3.56 0.30
CA MET A 211 -14.08 4.41 0.75
C MET A 211 -15.44 3.92 0.24
N ALA A 212 -15.50 3.40 -0.99
CA ALA A 212 -16.71 2.80 -1.55
C ALA A 212 -17.13 1.55 -0.77
N GLU A 213 -16.21 0.65 -0.44
CA GLU A 213 -16.48 -0.54 0.39
C GLU A 213 -17.03 -0.16 1.77
N ILE A 214 -16.40 0.83 2.43
CA ILE A 214 -16.85 1.33 3.73
C ILE A 214 -18.26 1.92 3.62
N ALA A 215 -18.52 2.78 2.63
CA ALA A 215 -19.83 3.40 2.43
C ALA A 215 -20.92 2.36 2.12
N LEU A 216 -20.58 1.34 1.32
CA LEU A 216 -21.45 0.20 1.02
C LEU A 216 -21.81 -0.56 2.30
N GLU A 217 -20.82 -0.90 3.13
CA GLU A 217 -21.07 -1.59 4.39
C GLU A 217 -21.95 -0.76 5.33
N LEU A 218 -21.65 0.53 5.50
CA LEU A 218 -22.47 1.43 6.33
C LEU A 218 -23.92 1.52 5.84
N ASN A 219 -24.14 1.56 4.52
CA ASN A 219 -25.49 1.63 3.93
C ASN A 219 -26.34 0.39 4.26
N ARG A 220 -25.72 -0.79 4.36
CA ARG A 220 -26.42 -2.05 4.71
C ARG A 220 -27.08 -1.99 6.08
N HIS A 221 -26.44 -1.32 7.02
CA HIS A 221 -26.89 -1.25 8.41
C HIS A 221 -27.68 0.02 8.71
N ALA A 222 -27.39 1.12 8.00
CA ALA A 222 -28.05 2.40 8.15
C ALA A 222 -28.19 3.11 6.80
N PRO A 223 -29.41 3.22 6.23
CA PRO A 223 -29.64 3.92 4.98
C PRO A 223 -29.18 5.38 5.06
N GLY A 224 -28.47 5.86 4.03
CA GLY A 224 -28.01 7.25 3.97
C GLY A 224 -26.76 7.52 3.15
N TYR A 225 -26.13 6.47 2.59
CA TYR A 225 -24.91 6.55 1.80
C TYR A 225 -25.06 6.36 0.27
N PRO A 226 -26.26 6.24 -0.38
CA PRO A 226 -26.31 6.03 -1.84
C PRO A 226 -25.57 7.10 -2.65
N GLN A 227 -25.67 8.38 -2.25
CA GLN A 227 -24.96 9.48 -2.91
C GLN A 227 -23.44 9.39 -2.73
N ASP A 228 -22.99 8.95 -1.56
CA ASP A 228 -21.58 8.74 -1.27
C ASP A 228 -21.03 7.59 -2.11
N ILE A 229 -21.76 6.47 -2.19
CA ILE A 229 -21.42 5.32 -3.02
C ILE A 229 -21.35 5.76 -4.50
N GLU A 230 -22.38 6.43 -5.02
CA GLU A 230 -22.41 6.91 -6.40
C GLU A 230 -21.21 7.83 -6.69
N LYS A 231 -20.89 8.74 -5.77
CA LYS A 231 -19.73 9.61 -5.88
C LYS A 231 -18.43 8.81 -5.92
N MET A 232 -18.22 7.85 -5.01
CA MET A 232 -16.99 7.05 -5.01
C MET A 232 -16.85 6.22 -6.29
N LEU A 233 -17.96 5.71 -6.85
CA LEU A 233 -17.94 5.01 -8.13
C LEU A 233 -17.53 5.93 -9.29
N LEU A 234 -18.07 7.16 -9.32
CA LEU A 234 -17.71 8.16 -10.32
C LEU A 234 -16.25 8.60 -10.17
N ASP A 235 -15.80 8.91 -8.95
CA ASP A 235 -14.42 9.29 -8.66
C ASP A 235 -13.45 8.15 -9.04
N PHE A 236 -13.78 6.89 -8.71
CA PHE A 236 -12.97 5.73 -9.09
C PHE A 236 -12.84 5.63 -10.61
N ALA A 237 -13.95 5.82 -11.33
CA ALA A 237 -13.96 5.82 -12.78
C ALA A 237 -13.08 6.92 -13.40
N ILE A 238 -13.13 8.13 -12.84
CA ILE A 238 -12.32 9.28 -13.28
C ILE A 238 -10.83 9.00 -13.08
N VAL A 239 -10.45 8.54 -11.87
CA VAL A 239 -9.04 8.31 -11.52
C VAL A 239 -8.46 7.11 -12.26
N THR A 240 -9.23 6.03 -12.42
CA THR A 240 -8.77 4.88 -13.22
C THR A 240 -8.68 5.22 -14.71
N ASP A 241 -9.59 6.02 -15.24
CA ASP A 241 -9.50 6.51 -16.62
C ASP A 241 -8.27 7.40 -16.84
N SER A 242 -7.86 8.19 -15.84
CA SER A 242 -6.63 8.99 -15.94
C SER A 242 -5.35 8.15 -15.97
N LEU A 243 -5.33 6.97 -15.32
CA LEU A 243 -4.25 5.98 -15.49
C LEU A 243 -4.18 5.43 -16.92
N GLU A 244 -5.34 5.22 -17.55
CA GLU A 244 -5.47 4.63 -18.89
C GLU A 244 -5.07 5.61 -19.99
N HIS A 245 -5.78 6.73 -20.05
CA HIS A 245 -5.74 7.66 -21.18
C HIS A 245 -4.84 8.87 -20.89
N GLY A 246 -4.40 9.02 -19.64
CA GLY A 246 -3.86 10.29 -19.18
C GLY A 246 -4.89 11.40 -19.20
N ARG A 247 -4.48 12.57 -18.75
CA ARG A 247 -5.08 13.82 -19.18
C ARG A 247 -4.05 14.66 -19.92
N ASP A 248 -4.48 15.24 -21.04
CA ASP A 248 -3.65 15.95 -22.03
C ASP A 248 -2.62 15.09 -22.79
N GLY A 249 -2.95 13.81 -23.03
CA GLY A 249 -2.19 12.91 -23.91
C GLY A 249 -1.15 12.02 -23.21
N VAL A 250 -1.05 12.11 -21.88
CA VAL A 250 -0.07 11.38 -21.05
C VAL A 250 -0.61 10.04 -20.58
N SER A 251 -0.67 9.03 -21.46
CA SER A 251 -0.96 7.67 -20.99
C SER A 251 0.15 7.22 -20.03
N LEU A 252 -0.23 6.63 -18.90
CA LEU A 252 0.73 6.03 -17.97
C LEU A 252 0.99 4.57 -18.31
N TRP A 253 0.16 3.94 -19.15
CA TRP A 253 0.44 2.60 -19.64
C TRP A 253 1.52 2.62 -20.72
N ASN A 254 2.59 1.87 -20.47
CA ASN A 254 3.65 1.65 -21.45
C ASN A 254 3.43 0.29 -22.14
N HIS A 255 3.07 0.31 -23.42
CA HIS A 255 2.81 -0.91 -24.20
C HIS A 255 4.06 -1.78 -24.43
N GLU A 256 5.23 -1.17 -24.51
CA GLU A 256 6.49 -1.90 -24.74
C GLU A 256 6.90 -2.67 -23.49
N VAL A 257 6.79 -2.01 -22.33
CA VAL A 257 7.18 -2.56 -21.03
C VAL A 257 6.08 -3.46 -20.45
N GLY A 258 4.80 -3.15 -20.71
CA GLY A 258 3.65 -3.88 -20.19
C GLY A 258 3.25 -3.50 -18.77
N PHE A 259 3.48 -2.24 -18.39
CA PHE A 259 3.25 -1.71 -17.04
C PHE A 259 2.75 -0.28 -17.06
N TYR A 260 2.19 0.18 -15.93
CA TYR A 260 1.97 1.60 -15.71
C TYR A 260 3.24 2.26 -15.17
N CYS A 261 3.73 3.26 -15.87
CA CYS A 261 5.01 3.91 -15.64
C CYS A 261 4.83 5.40 -15.36
N ASP A 262 5.76 5.96 -14.60
CA ASP A 262 5.90 7.41 -14.50
C ASP A 262 6.13 8.02 -15.87
N ALA A 263 5.76 9.29 -16.02
CA ALA A 263 6.05 10.07 -17.21
C ALA A 263 6.66 11.42 -16.84
N ILE A 264 7.56 11.91 -17.69
CA ILE A 264 8.05 13.29 -17.63
C ILE A 264 7.33 14.07 -18.71
N VAL A 265 6.67 15.15 -18.31
CA VAL A 265 5.97 16.08 -19.21
C VAL A 265 6.75 17.38 -19.27
N GLN A 266 7.14 17.78 -20.47
CA GLN A 266 7.90 19.00 -20.73
C GLN A 266 6.98 20.21 -20.86
N ALA A 267 7.55 21.41 -20.72
CA ALA A 267 6.81 22.67 -20.86
C ALA A 267 6.21 22.88 -22.27
N ASP A 268 6.78 22.24 -23.30
CA ASP A 268 6.26 22.25 -24.67
C ASP A 268 5.17 21.18 -24.92
N GLY A 269 4.81 20.40 -23.90
CA GLY A 269 3.84 19.31 -23.95
C GLY A 269 4.41 17.98 -24.46
N SER A 270 5.69 17.91 -24.82
CA SER A 270 6.32 16.63 -25.14
C SER A 270 6.43 15.74 -23.89
N GLN A 271 6.38 14.42 -24.10
CA GLN A 271 6.36 13.45 -23.01
C GLN A 271 7.29 12.28 -23.24
N SER A 272 7.75 11.70 -22.15
CA SER A 272 8.61 10.51 -22.12
C SER A 272 8.25 9.65 -20.92
N GLN A 273 7.90 8.40 -21.16
CA GLN A 273 7.61 7.43 -20.10
C GLN A 273 8.90 6.85 -19.54
N LEU A 274 8.96 6.73 -18.21
CA LEU A 274 10.02 6.05 -17.46
C LEU A 274 9.68 4.57 -17.36
N GLY A 275 10.04 3.81 -18.40
CA GLY A 275 9.75 2.38 -18.56
C GLY A 275 10.48 1.44 -17.58
N VAL A 276 10.33 1.68 -16.28
CA VAL A 276 10.95 0.92 -15.20
C VAL A 276 10.01 -0.18 -14.71
N ILE A 277 10.52 -1.41 -14.61
CA ILE A 277 9.82 -2.56 -14.03
C ILE A 277 10.20 -2.65 -12.55
N SER A 278 9.30 -2.18 -11.70
CA SER A 278 9.52 -2.07 -10.26
C SER A 278 8.22 -2.28 -9.48
N MET A 279 8.32 -2.34 -8.15
CA MET A 279 7.15 -2.44 -7.28
C MET A 279 6.20 -1.25 -7.43
N GLN A 280 6.74 -0.07 -7.74
CA GLN A 280 5.96 1.11 -8.02
C GLN A 280 5.00 0.89 -9.21
N ALA A 281 5.45 0.17 -10.24
CA ALA A 281 4.63 -0.18 -11.40
C ALA A 281 3.52 -1.20 -11.10
N LEU A 282 3.56 -1.87 -9.94
CA LEU A 282 2.54 -2.81 -9.46
C LEU A 282 1.46 -2.16 -8.59
N ILE A 283 1.68 -0.94 -8.08
CA ILE A 283 0.72 -0.22 -7.23
C ILE A 283 -0.70 -0.11 -7.85
N PRO A 284 -0.89 0.06 -9.17
CA PRO A 284 -2.23 0.04 -9.77
C PRO A 284 -3.03 -1.23 -9.49
N LEU A 285 -2.38 -2.38 -9.26
CA LEU A 285 -3.07 -3.61 -8.89
C LEU A 285 -3.81 -3.50 -7.56
N PHE A 286 -3.39 -2.59 -6.67
CA PHE A 286 -3.96 -2.42 -5.34
C PHE A 286 -5.33 -1.77 -5.36
N ALA A 287 -5.63 -0.98 -6.39
CA ALA A 287 -6.93 -0.38 -6.60
C ALA A 287 -7.92 -1.42 -7.14
N VAL A 288 -8.30 -2.37 -6.29
CA VAL A 288 -9.22 -3.46 -6.58
C VAL A 288 -10.15 -3.72 -5.39
N ALA A 289 -11.41 -4.06 -5.67
CA ALA A 289 -12.36 -4.60 -4.70
C ALA A 289 -13.35 -5.55 -5.39
N THR A 290 -13.71 -6.63 -4.70
CA THR A 290 -14.68 -7.61 -5.21
C THR A 290 -15.94 -7.62 -4.34
N VAL A 291 -17.08 -7.25 -4.93
CA VAL A 291 -18.37 -7.19 -4.24
C VAL A 291 -19.24 -8.36 -4.65
N GLN A 292 -19.57 -9.24 -3.71
CA GLN A 292 -20.40 -10.43 -3.97
C GLN A 292 -21.82 -10.04 -4.40
N VAL A 293 -22.32 -10.76 -5.40
CA VAL A 293 -23.68 -10.61 -5.92
C VAL A 293 -24.60 -11.61 -5.21
N ALA A 294 -25.70 -11.12 -4.62
CA ALA A 294 -26.73 -12.00 -4.07
C ALA A 294 -27.28 -12.90 -5.18
N GLN A 295 -27.18 -14.22 -5.04
CA GLN A 295 -27.81 -15.13 -5.98
C GLN A 295 -29.31 -15.25 -5.68
N PRO A 296 -30.19 -15.24 -6.70
CA PRO A 296 -31.62 -15.47 -6.48
C PRO A 296 -31.86 -16.84 -5.84
N GLY A 297 -32.37 -16.88 -4.61
CA GLY A 297 -32.72 -18.10 -3.88
C GLY A 297 -31.64 -18.67 -2.96
N SER A 298 -30.50 -18.00 -2.78
CA SER A 298 -29.63 -18.24 -1.62
C SER A 298 -30.27 -17.57 -0.40
N ASP A 299 -30.49 -18.34 0.67
CA ASP A 299 -30.98 -17.80 1.95
C ASP A 299 -30.17 -16.54 2.32
N GLU A 300 -30.87 -15.46 2.70
CA GLU A 300 -30.34 -14.13 2.99
C GLU A 300 -29.25 -14.10 4.11
N GLU A 301 -28.92 -15.25 4.70
CA GLU A 301 -28.00 -15.41 5.82
C GLU A 301 -26.50 -15.33 5.49
N SER A 302 -26.08 -15.38 4.21
CA SER A 302 -24.63 -15.34 3.89
C SER A 302 -24.00 -13.94 3.86
N GLY A 303 -24.73 -12.90 4.27
CA GLY A 303 -24.15 -11.67 4.84
C GLY A 303 -23.48 -10.66 3.91
N TYR A 304 -23.44 -10.81 2.57
CA TYR A 304 -22.65 -9.89 1.71
C TYR A 304 -23.25 -9.47 0.35
N GLY A 305 -24.54 -9.71 0.06
CA GLY A 305 -25.12 -9.33 -1.24
C GLY A 305 -25.75 -7.92 -1.32
N LEU A 306 -25.07 -6.95 -1.94
CA LEU A 306 -25.59 -5.58 -2.22
C LEU A 306 -25.99 -5.36 -3.69
N ALA A 307 -25.95 -6.43 -4.48
CA ALA A 307 -25.87 -6.34 -5.94
C ALA A 307 -26.88 -5.40 -6.62
N PRO A 308 -28.20 -5.41 -6.30
CA PRO A 308 -29.14 -4.60 -7.07
C PRO A 308 -28.88 -3.09 -6.97
N GLU A 309 -28.55 -2.59 -5.77
CA GLU A 309 -28.30 -1.16 -5.55
C GLU A 309 -26.98 -0.74 -6.20
N LEU A 310 -25.92 -1.51 -6.01
CA LEU A 310 -24.61 -1.22 -6.60
C LEU A 310 -24.63 -1.29 -8.13
N ILE A 311 -25.34 -2.28 -8.70
CA ILE A 311 -25.56 -2.39 -10.15
C ILE A 311 -26.33 -1.17 -10.66
N ALA A 312 -27.38 -0.73 -9.94
CA ALA A 312 -28.17 0.42 -10.33
C ALA A 312 -27.35 1.72 -10.29
N LEU A 313 -26.56 1.95 -9.24
CA LEU A 313 -25.66 3.11 -9.13
C LEU A 313 -24.58 3.09 -10.21
N ARG A 314 -23.96 1.94 -10.47
CA ARG A 314 -23.01 1.78 -11.59
C ARG A 314 -23.69 2.09 -12.93
N GLN A 315 -24.89 1.56 -13.18
CA GLN A 315 -25.63 1.82 -14.42
C GLN A 315 -26.00 3.31 -14.52
N HIS A 316 -26.31 3.97 -13.41
CA HIS A 316 -26.57 5.40 -13.36
C HIS A 316 -25.34 6.21 -13.78
N VAL A 317 -24.17 5.89 -13.21
CA VAL A 317 -22.88 6.51 -13.59
C VAL A 317 -22.61 6.29 -15.08
N LEU A 318 -22.69 5.05 -15.58
CA LEU A 318 -22.40 4.73 -16.98
C LEU A 318 -23.42 5.25 -18.00
N ALA A 319 -24.65 5.53 -17.57
CA ALA A 319 -25.66 6.17 -18.42
C ALA A 319 -25.35 7.66 -18.64
N HIS A 320 -24.80 8.33 -17.63
CA HIS A 320 -24.42 9.75 -17.71
C HIS A 320 -22.97 9.97 -18.19
N HIS A 321 -22.10 8.99 -17.97
CA HIS A 321 -20.68 9.00 -18.32
C HIS A 321 -20.29 7.75 -19.14
N PRO A 322 -20.80 7.61 -20.38
CA PRO A 322 -20.50 6.46 -21.23
C PRO A 322 -19.01 6.32 -21.59
N GLU A 323 -18.23 7.40 -21.48
CA GLU A 323 -16.78 7.42 -21.64
C GLU A 323 -16.05 6.49 -20.65
N PHE A 324 -16.60 6.30 -19.45
CA PHE A 324 -15.97 5.47 -18.40
C PHE A 324 -16.37 4.00 -18.44
N ARG A 325 -17.03 3.51 -19.50
CA ARG A 325 -17.45 2.10 -19.60
C ARG A 325 -16.32 1.09 -19.40
N GLY A 326 -15.09 1.45 -19.73
CA GLY A 326 -13.93 0.60 -19.51
C GLY A 326 -13.34 0.67 -18.09
N SER A 327 -13.76 1.60 -17.25
CA SER A 327 -13.01 2.00 -16.04
C SER A 327 -13.81 1.88 -14.73
N VAL A 328 -15.12 1.63 -14.78
CA VAL A 328 -15.95 1.59 -13.56
C VAL A 328 -15.93 0.23 -12.84
N ALA A 329 -16.31 -0.86 -13.52
CA ALA A 329 -16.37 -2.21 -12.92
C ALA A 329 -16.66 -3.28 -13.97
N LEU A 330 -16.13 -4.48 -13.79
CA LEU A 330 -16.55 -5.69 -14.51
C LEU A 330 -17.82 -6.28 -13.87
N THR A 331 -18.64 -6.88 -14.73
CA THR A 331 -19.89 -7.53 -14.34
C THR A 331 -19.71 -9.03 -14.12
N PRO A 332 -20.62 -9.71 -13.39
CA PRO A 332 -20.43 -11.12 -13.03
C PRO A 332 -20.24 -12.07 -14.21
N ASP A 333 -20.81 -11.77 -15.38
CA ASP A 333 -20.66 -12.53 -16.62
C ASP A 333 -19.25 -12.50 -17.23
N GLN A 334 -18.39 -11.60 -16.74
CA GLN A 334 -16.97 -11.52 -17.09
C GLN A 334 -16.06 -12.25 -16.09
N GLY A 335 -16.64 -12.85 -15.04
CA GLY A 335 -15.96 -13.64 -14.02
C GLY A 335 -16.60 -15.01 -13.84
N ASP A 336 -16.58 -15.52 -12.60
CA ASP A 336 -17.20 -16.81 -12.24
C ASP A 336 -18.73 -16.76 -12.03
N GLY A 337 -19.32 -15.56 -12.16
CA GLY A 337 -20.75 -15.30 -11.99
C GLY A 337 -21.18 -14.98 -10.55
N SER A 338 -20.27 -14.92 -9.57
CA SER A 338 -20.62 -14.71 -8.17
C SER A 338 -20.46 -13.27 -7.67
N ALA A 339 -19.70 -12.42 -8.36
CA ALA A 339 -19.32 -11.09 -7.87
C ALA A 339 -19.21 -10.03 -8.97
N MET A 340 -19.15 -8.76 -8.57
CA MET A 340 -18.68 -7.64 -9.39
C MET A 340 -17.25 -7.29 -8.99
N LEU A 341 -16.42 -6.92 -9.96
CA LEU A 341 -15.04 -6.49 -9.72
C LEU A 341 -14.89 -5.01 -10.08
N PHE A 342 -14.40 -4.22 -9.14
CA PHE A 342 -13.92 -2.86 -9.38
C PHE A 342 -12.40 -2.94 -9.41
N ALA A 343 -11.77 -2.61 -10.52
CA ALA A 343 -10.33 -2.76 -10.68
C ALA A 343 -9.77 -1.68 -11.61
N ALA A 344 -8.67 -1.05 -11.19
CA ALA A 344 -7.92 -0.14 -12.05
C ALA A 344 -7.21 -0.88 -13.18
N VAL A 345 -6.78 -2.13 -12.94
CA VAL A 345 -6.09 -2.96 -13.93
C VAL A 345 -7.05 -3.96 -14.54
N ARG A 346 -7.20 -3.90 -15.86
CA ARG A 346 -8.06 -4.79 -16.65
C ARG A 346 -7.44 -6.18 -16.83
N PRO A 347 -8.24 -7.24 -17.10
CA PRO A 347 -7.75 -8.61 -17.22
C PRO A 347 -6.55 -8.76 -18.18
N GLU A 348 -6.58 -8.10 -19.33
CA GLU A 348 -5.51 -8.21 -20.34
C GLU A 348 -4.20 -7.59 -19.87
N ARG A 349 -4.28 -6.50 -19.09
CA ARG A 349 -3.11 -5.84 -18.50
C ARG A 349 -2.62 -6.57 -17.26
N LEU A 350 -3.54 -7.14 -16.49
CA LEU A 350 -3.23 -8.02 -15.37
C LEU A 350 -2.37 -9.18 -15.84
N GLU A 351 -2.82 -9.92 -16.87
CA GLU A 351 -2.04 -11.01 -17.47
C GLU A 351 -0.64 -10.53 -17.88
N ARG A 352 -0.56 -9.40 -18.59
CA ARG A 352 0.71 -8.81 -19.05
C ARG A 352 1.67 -8.42 -17.91
N MET A 353 1.15 -7.86 -16.82
CA MET A 353 1.96 -7.49 -15.65
C MET A 353 2.44 -8.74 -14.90
N LEU A 354 1.58 -9.77 -14.80
CA LEU A 354 1.90 -11.03 -14.14
C LEU A 354 3.00 -11.83 -14.85
N GLU A 355 3.09 -11.75 -16.19
CA GLU A 355 4.19 -12.36 -16.97
C GLU A 355 5.59 -11.94 -16.49
N ARG A 356 5.73 -10.71 -15.97
CA ARG A 356 7.02 -10.15 -15.53
C ARG A 356 7.14 -10.16 -14.01
N MET A 357 6.01 -10.05 -13.30
CA MET A 357 5.96 -10.14 -11.85
C MET A 357 6.31 -11.55 -11.35
N LEU A 358 5.82 -12.58 -12.05
CA LEU A 358 5.96 -14.00 -11.69
C LEU A 358 7.17 -14.67 -12.37
N ASP A 359 8.04 -13.88 -13.00
CA ASP A 359 9.29 -14.33 -13.64
C ASP A 359 10.46 -14.32 -12.63
N PRO A 360 11.08 -15.49 -12.35
CA PRO A 360 12.24 -15.59 -11.47
C PRO A 360 13.44 -14.73 -11.88
N ALA A 361 13.61 -14.48 -13.19
CA ALA A 361 14.68 -13.62 -13.71
C ALA A 361 14.39 -12.12 -13.50
N GLN A 362 13.24 -11.79 -12.93
CA GLN A 362 12.77 -10.42 -12.76
C GLN A 362 12.31 -10.17 -11.33
N LEU A 363 11.00 -10.11 -11.08
CA LEU A 363 10.47 -9.68 -9.80
C LEU A 363 10.21 -10.85 -8.83
N LEU A 364 10.00 -12.08 -9.31
CA LEU A 364 9.74 -13.22 -8.43
C LEU A 364 11.03 -13.70 -7.76
N GLY A 365 11.18 -13.45 -6.46
CA GLY A 365 12.26 -13.99 -5.64
C GLY A 365 11.88 -15.27 -4.90
N ASP A 366 12.87 -15.94 -4.33
CA ASP A 366 12.66 -17.13 -3.50
C ASP A 366 11.97 -16.82 -2.17
N HIS A 367 11.96 -15.55 -1.78
CA HIS A 367 11.45 -15.08 -0.50
C HIS A 367 10.36 -14.02 -0.61
N GLY A 368 9.84 -13.75 -1.82
CA GLY A 368 8.79 -12.76 -2.10
C GLY A 368 9.02 -12.01 -3.41
N ILE A 369 8.17 -11.01 -3.69
CA ILE A 369 8.32 -10.14 -4.86
C ILE A 369 9.34 -9.02 -4.54
N ARG A 370 10.36 -8.92 -5.38
CA ARG A 370 11.43 -7.91 -5.33
C ARG A 370 10.88 -6.51 -5.63
N SER A 371 11.49 -5.50 -5.02
CA SER A 371 11.12 -4.10 -5.27
C SER A 371 11.53 -3.59 -6.66
N MET A 372 12.49 -4.27 -7.31
CA MET A 372 13.02 -3.92 -8.63
C MET A 372 13.31 -5.18 -9.44
N SER A 373 13.12 -5.12 -10.75
CA SER A 373 13.41 -6.27 -11.62
C SER A 373 14.89 -6.65 -11.57
N ALA A 374 15.17 -7.92 -11.28
CA ALA A 374 16.53 -8.47 -11.29
C ALA A 374 17.20 -8.42 -12.67
N ALA A 375 16.43 -8.21 -13.74
CA ALA A 375 16.97 -7.96 -15.09
C ALA A 375 17.91 -6.74 -15.14
N TYR A 376 17.71 -5.75 -14.25
CA TYR A 376 18.56 -4.55 -14.16
C TYR A 376 19.89 -4.79 -13.44
N ARG A 377 20.22 -6.04 -13.09
CA ARG A 377 21.53 -6.39 -12.50
C ARG A 377 22.66 -6.24 -13.50
N ASP A 378 22.47 -6.80 -14.70
CA ASP A 378 23.48 -6.81 -15.76
C ASP A 378 23.21 -5.75 -16.83
N ASP A 379 21.96 -5.34 -17.00
CA ASP A 379 21.53 -4.32 -17.97
C ASP A 379 20.67 -3.26 -17.26
N PRO A 380 21.27 -2.30 -16.55
CA PRO A 380 20.52 -1.31 -15.77
C PRO A 380 19.61 -0.47 -16.67
N TYR A 381 18.48 -0.01 -16.15
CA TYR A 381 17.64 0.94 -16.89
C TYR A 381 18.40 2.26 -17.07
N VAL A 382 18.40 2.80 -18.30
CA VAL A 382 19.14 4.02 -18.65
C VAL A 382 18.19 5.08 -19.18
N TYR A 383 18.32 6.30 -18.67
CA TYR A 383 17.64 7.47 -19.18
C TYR A 383 18.63 8.59 -19.51
N TYR A 384 18.48 9.21 -20.69
CA TYR A 384 19.38 10.25 -21.15
C TYR A 384 18.76 11.64 -21.02
N VAL A 385 19.48 12.57 -20.40
CA VAL A 385 19.15 14.00 -20.38
C VAL A 385 20.18 14.74 -21.23
N GLY A 386 19.82 14.99 -22.49
CA GLY A 386 20.78 15.52 -23.47
C GLY A 386 21.92 14.52 -23.71
N LYS A 387 23.11 14.79 -23.17
CA LYS A 387 24.28 13.90 -23.24
C LYS A 387 24.58 13.19 -21.92
N GLU A 388 23.89 13.57 -20.85
CA GLU A 388 24.05 12.98 -19.54
C GLU A 388 23.31 11.66 -19.47
N ARG A 389 23.97 10.65 -18.90
CA ARG A 389 23.45 9.30 -18.74
C ARG A 389 23.10 9.10 -17.27
N HIS A 390 21.83 8.83 -16.99
CA HIS A 390 21.36 8.41 -15.67
C HIS A 390 21.03 6.93 -15.71
N GLU A 391 21.35 6.22 -14.64
CA GLU A 391 21.18 4.77 -14.53
C GLU A 391 20.38 4.41 -13.30
N LEU A 392 19.58 3.35 -13.42
CA LEU A 392 18.82 2.74 -12.35
C LEU A 392 19.14 1.23 -12.33
N PRO A 393 20.08 0.81 -11.48
CA PRO A 393 20.51 -0.58 -11.36
C PRO A 393 19.65 -1.37 -10.36
N TYR A 394 19.79 -2.69 -10.40
CA TYR A 394 19.30 -3.60 -9.36
C TYR A 394 20.34 -3.78 -8.23
N TRP A 395 19.94 -3.54 -6.99
CA TRP A 395 20.70 -3.80 -5.76
C TRP A 395 19.84 -4.66 -4.82
N PRO A 396 20.18 -5.95 -4.63
CA PRO A 396 19.36 -6.85 -3.80
C PRO A 396 19.42 -6.50 -2.31
N ALA A 397 20.52 -5.88 -1.84
CA ALA A 397 20.84 -5.65 -0.44
C ALA A 397 20.75 -4.17 -0.05
N GLU A 398 21.77 -3.59 0.57
CA GLU A 398 21.83 -2.17 0.93
C GLU A 398 21.92 -1.25 -0.29
N SER A 399 21.43 -0.02 -0.13
CA SER A 399 21.55 1.03 -1.15
C SER A 399 23.04 1.33 -1.40
N ARG A 400 23.38 1.65 -2.65
CA ARG A 400 24.71 2.13 -3.04
C ARG A 400 24.74 3.62 -3.37
N ASP A 401 23.62 4.32 -3.16
CA ASP A 401 23.53 5.76 -3.25
C ASP A 401 22.97 6.39 -1.98
N TRP A 402 23.14 7.72 -1.89
CA TRP A 402 22.73 8.54 -0.74
C TRP A 402 21.35 9.16 -0.90
N MET A 403 20.55 8.74 -1.89
CA MET A 403 19.20 9.27 -2.07
C MET A 403 18.40 8.98 -0.79
N PHE A 404 17.78 10.01 -0.21
CA PHE A 404 17.08 9.93 1.09
C PHE A 404 17.92 9.41 2.27
N GLY A 405 19.24 9.63 2.25
CA GLY A 405 20.12 9.29 3.37
C GLY A 405 20.73 7.88 3.31
N GLY A 406 20.36 7.06 2.32
CA GLY A 406 21.05 5.80 1.99
C GLY A 406 20.77 4.59 2.88
N ASN A 407 19.91 4.73 3.90
CA ASN A 407 19.56 3.61 4.81
C ASN A 407 18.56 2.63 4.18
N SER A 408 17.60 3.14 3.41
CA SER A 408 16.55 2.35 2.77
C SER A 408 16.89 2.04 1.32
N ASN A 409 16.50 0.85 0.86
CA ASN A 409 16.70 0.45 -0.53
C ASN A 409 15.44 -0.19 -1.15
N TRP A 410 14.90 0.48 -2.16
CA TRP A 410 13.77 0.03 -2.97
C TRP A 410 14.21 -0.46 -4.36
N ARG A 411 15.51 -0.63 -4.61
CA ARG A 411 16.05 -1.08 -5.90
C ARG A 411 16.35 -2.57 -5.95
N GLY A 412 15.61 -3.40 -5.25
CA GLY A 412 15.78 -4.85 -5.29
C GLY A 412 15.27 -5.63 -4.09
N PRO A 413 15.39 -5.14 -2.84
CA PRO A 413 14.94 -5.87 -1.66
C PRO A 413 13.45 -6.19 -1.67
N ILE A 414 13.07 -7.15 -0.83
CA ILE A 414 11.70 -7.57 -0.57
C ILE A 414 11.16 -6.81 0.65
N TRP A 415 9.95 -6.23 0.50
CA TRP A 415 9.27 -5.45 1.53
C TRP A 415 7.92 -6.09 1.88
N PHE A 416 7.73 -6.39 3.16
CA PHE A 416 6.52 -7.04 3.69
C PHE A 416 5.21 -6.27 3.44
N PRO A 417 5.10 -4.96 3.72
CA PRO A 417 3.81 -4.26 3.63
C PRO A 417 3.25 -4.27 2.21
N ILE A 418 4.10 -4.05 1.20
CA ILE A 418 3.64 -3.97 -0.19
C ILE A 418 3.38 -5.36 -0.77
N ASN A 419 4.16 -6.38 -0.40
CA ASN A 419 3.84 -7.77 -0.76
C ASN A 419 2.51 -8.24 -0.14
N LEU A 420 2.18 -7.79 1.09
CA LEU A 420 0.88 -8.08 1.70
C LEU A 420 -0.27 -7.51 0.85
N LEU A 421 -0.17 -6.22 0.49
CA LEU A 421 -1.19 -5.58 -0.36
C LEU A 421 -1.29 -6.29 -1.71
N LEU A 422 -0.17 -6.62 -2.34
CA LEU A 422 -0.16 -7.37 -3.59
C LEU A 422 -0.86 -8.72 -3.48
N MET A 423 -0.54 -9.51 -2.44
CA MET A 423 -1.20 -10.79 -2.20
C MET A 423 -2.71 -10.62 -1.98
N GLN A 424 -3.13 -9.61 -1.22
CA GLN A 424 -4.53 -9.30 -1.02
C GLN A 424 -5.24 -8.94 -2.33
N SER A 425 -4.61 -8.10 -3.17
CA SER A 425 -5.17 -7.72 -4.47
C SER A 425 -5.32 -8.92 -5.40
N LEU A 426 -4.34 -9.82 -5.45
CA LEU A 426 -4.44 -11.06 -6.23
C LEU A 426 -5.57 -11.96 -5.72
N LEU A 427 -5.83 -12.01 -4.41
CA LEU A 427 -7.00 -12.71 -3.86
C LEU A 427 -8.31 -12.04 -4.24
N ALA A 428 -8.36 -10.71 -4.33
CA ALA A 428 -9.53 -9.99 -4.82
C ALA A 428 -9.83 -10.38 -6.28
N TYR A 429 -8.81 -10.37 -7.16
CA TYR A 429 -8.95 -10.86 -8.53
C TYR A 429 -9.34 -12.34 -8.59
N ASP A 430 -8.73 -13.21 -7.78
CA ASP A 430 -9.09 -14.64 -7.72
C ASP A 430 -10.55 -14.84 -7.30
N SER A 431 -11.04 -14.05 -6.35
CA SER A 431 -12.42 -14.15 -5.87
C SER A 431 -13.48 -13.73 -6.89
N PHE A 432 -13.07 -13.05 -7.98
CA PHE A 432 -13.94 -12.72 -9.10
C PHE A 432 -13.76 -13.69 -10.28
N PHE A 433 -12.53 -14.00 -10.67
CA PHE A 433 -12.29 -14.86 -11.83
C PHE A 433 -12.37 -16.36 -11.50
N GLY A 434 -12.00 -16.75 -10.29
CA GLY A 434 -11.89 -18.14 -9.88
C GLY A 434 -11.03 -18.96 -10.84
N ASP A 435 -11.56 -20.11 -11.27
CA ASP A 435 -10.90 -21.00 -12.23
C ASP A 435 -10.82 -20.46 -13.67
N THR A 436 -11.48 -19.34 -13.99
CA THR A 436 -11.53 -18.79 -15.35
C THR A 436 -10.28 -17.99 -15.73
N PHE A 437 -9.45 -17.62 -14.75
CA PHE A 437 -8.20 -16.91 -14.97
C PHE A 437 -7.04 -17.69 -14.33
N LYS A 438 -6.08 -18.12 -15.15
CA LYS A 438 -4.88 -18.85 -14.73
C LYS A 438 -3.67 -18.26 -15.40
N VAL A 439 -2.55 -18.25 -14.67
CA VAL A 439 -1.27 -17.72 -15.15
C VAL A 439 -0.19 -18.79 -15.02
N GLU A 440 0.84 -18.71 -15.85
CA GLU A 440 2.02 -19.56 -15.71
C GLU A 440 2.76 -19.20 -14.42
N TYR A 441 3.04 -20.19 -13.55
CA TYR A 441 3.68 -19.95 -12.27
C TYR A 441 4.57 -21.10 -11.77
N PRO A 442 5.88 -20.85 -11.55
CA PRO A 442 6.63 -19.66 -12.00
C PRO A 442 6.65 -19.55 -13.53
N VAL A 443 6.84 -18.34 -14.07
CA VAL A 443 7.01 -18.16 -15.52
C VAL A 443 8.24 -18.95 -16.00
N GLY A 444 8.09 -19.68 -17.11
CA GLY A 444 9.08 -20.62 -17.64
C GLY A 444 8.92 -22.06 -17.16
N SER A 445 8.00 -22.36 -16.23
CA SER A 445 7.75 -23.72 -15.73
C SER A 445 6.84 -24.57 -16.63
N GLY A 446 5.99 -23.94 -17.44
CA GLY A 446 4.89 -24.60 -18.16
C GLY A 446 3.69 -25.02 -17.28
N GLU A 447 3.74 -24.76 -15.97
CA GLU A 447 2.61 -25.02 -15.07
C GLU A 447 1.71 -23.79 -14.96
N THR A 448 0.40 -23.97 -15.10
CA THR A 448 -0.57 -22.88 -14.90
C THR A 448 -1.31 -23.04 -13.58
N LYS A 449 -1.44 -21.92 -12.85
CA LYS A 449 -2.06 -21.87 -11.52
C LYS A 449 -3.11 -20.78 -11.45
N ARG A 450 -4.08 -20.95 -10.54
CA ARG A 450 -4.98 -19.87 -10.16
C ARG A 450 -4.23 -18.85 -9.31
N LEU A 451 -4.75 -17.63 -9.25
CA LEU A 451 -4.17 -16.57 -8.42
C LEU A 451 -4.16 -16.94 -6.93
N TYR A 452 -5.15 -17.70 -6.44
CA TYR A 452 -5.12 -18.25 -5.08
C TYR A 452 -3.88 -19.11 -4.80
N ASP A 453 -3.52 -20.00 -5.72
CA ASP A 453 -2.37 -20.89 -5.55
C ASP A 453 -1.05 -20.10 -5.62
N VAL A 454 -1.00 -19.06 -6.48
CA VAL A 454 0.13 -18.12 -6.55
C VAL A 454 0.30 -17.39 -5.22
N VAL A 455 -0.77 -16.84 -4.65
CA VAL A 455 -0.73 -16.13 -3.37
C VAL A 455 -0.34 -17.05 -2.22
N THR A 456 -0.82 -18.30 -2.22
CA THR A 456 -0.46 -19.29 -1.20
C THR A 456 1.05 -19.56 -1.23
N ASP A 457 1.62 -19.79 -2.42
CA ASP A 457 3.06 -19.99 -2.58
C ASP A 457 3.88 -18.75 -2.21
N LEU A 458 3.42 -17.54 -2.57
CA LEU A 458 4.07 -16.28 -2.16
C LEU A 458 4.05 -16.11 -0.62
N GLY A 459 2.93 -16.44 0.04
CA GLY A 459 2.83 -16.42 1.50
C GLY A 459 3.82 -17.39 2.15
N ASP A 460 3.94 -18.60 1.60
CA ASP A 460 4.91 -19.60 2.07
C ASP A 460 6.35 -19.12 1.87
N ARG A 461 6.69 -18.53 0.71
CA ARG A 461 8.01 -17.93 0.43
C ARG A 461 8.37 -16.85 1.44
N MET A 462 7.47 -15.92 1.73
CA MET A 462 7.73 -14.85 2.71
C MET A 462 7.84 -15.39 4.14
N CYS A 463 7.01 -16.37 4.51
CA CYS A 463 7.09 -17.01 5.83
C CYS A 463 8.38 -17.84 5.98
N SER A 464 8.91 -18.38 4.88
CA SER A 464 10.14 -19.20 4.86
C SER A 464 11.34 -18.46 5.44
N ILE A 465 11.38 -17.13 5.30
CA ILE A 465 12.44 -16.24 5.81
C ILE A 465 12.72 -16.49 7.30
N PHE A 466 11.65 -16.69 8.07
CA PHE A 466 11.72 -16.73 9.54
C PHE A 466 11.69 -18.14 10.12
N VAL A 467 11.37 -19.18 9.36
CA VAL A 467 11.35 -20.57 9.86
C VAL A 467 12.71 -21.23 9.67
N ARG A 468 12.92 -22.37 10.32
CA ARG A 468 14.10 -23.20 10.03
C ARG A 468 13.81 -24.01 8.78
N GLY A 469 14.75 -23.98 7.84
CA GLY A 469 14.77 -24.88 6.69
C GLY A 469 15.13 -26.32 7.09
N GLU A 470 15.23 -27.18 6.09
CA GLU A 470 15.61 -28.59 6.28
C GLU A 470 17.04 -28.75 6.84
N ASP A 471 17.92 -27.79 6.55
CA ASP A 471 19.28 -27.71 7.08
C ASP A 471 19.35 -27.17 8.52
N GLY A 472 18.21 -26.80 9.10
CA GLY A 472 18.09 -26.22 10.43
C GLY A 472 18.43 -24.73 10.52
N ARG A 473 18.80 -24.08 9.41
CA ARG A 473 19.15 -22.65 9.33
C ARG A 473 17.90 -21.81 9.07
N ARG A 474 17.94 -20.53 9.45
CA ARG A 474 16.92 -19.54 9.08
C ARG A 474 17.50 -18.56 8.08
N VAL A 475 16.74 -18.26 7.03
CA VAL A 475 17.14 -17.32 5.98
C VAL A 475 17.41 -15.93 6.54
N VAL A 476 16.57 -15.44 7.48
CA VAL A 476 16.73 -14.12 8.12
C VAL A 476 18.11 -13.85 8.72
N PHE A 477 18.86 -14.89 9.12
CA PHE A 477 20.20 -14.75 9.68
C PHE A 477 21.33 -14.79 8.64
N GLY A 478 21.01 -15.10 7.38
CA GLY A 478 21.98 -15.27 6.30
C GLY A 478 23.14 -16.19 6.69
N ASP A 479 24.36 -15.73 6.42
CA ASP A 479 25.61 -16.46 6.71
C ASP A 479 26.13 -16.28 8.15
N ASN A 480 25.36 -15.67 9.05
CA ASN A 480 25.80 -15.46 10.42
C ASN A 480 25.72 -16.75 11.25
N ASP A 481 26.79 -17.54 11.23
CA ASP A 481 26.86 -18.84 11.93
C ASP A 481 26.62 -18.75 13.44
N TYR A 482 26.91 -17.61 14.08
CA TYR A 482 26.63 -17.42 15.50
C TYR A 482 25.13 -17.42 15.77
N PHE A 483 24.37 -16.58 15.06
CA PHE A 483 22.91 -16.54 15.20
C PHE A 483 22.23 -17.81 14.70
N GLN A 484 22.82 -18.52 13.74
CA GLN A 484 22.26 -19.79 13.27
C GLN A 484 22.36 -20.92 14.32
N ASN A 485 23.49 -21.00 15.04
CA ASN A 485 23.83 -22.19 15.81
C ASN A 485 23.80 -22.01 17.34
N ASP A 486 24.04 -20.80 17.85
CA ASP A 486 24.12 -20.58 19.30
C ASP A 486 22.77 -20.87 19.98
N PRO A 487 22.71 -21.77 20.99
CA PRO A 487 21.47 -22.21 21.60
C PRO A 487 20.69 -21.10 22.32
N HIS A 488 21.32 -19.96 22.64
CA HIS A 488 20.69 -18.83 23.29
C HIS A 488 20.13 -17.81 22.29
N TRP A 489 20.66 -17.76 21.06
CA TRP A 489 20.33 -16.73 20.09
C TRP A 489 19.49 -17.23 18.90
N ARG A 490 19.66 -18.49 18.49
CA ARG A 490 19.02 -19.07 17.29
C ARG A 490 17.49 -19.09 17.25
N ASP A 491 16.85 -18.78 18.37
CA ASP A 491 15.41 -18.72 18.53
C ASP A 491 14.89 -17.30 18.84
N LEU A 492 15.78 -16.31 18.95
CA LEU A 492 15.48 -14.89 19.05
C LEU A 492 15.47 -14.30 17.63
N VAL A 493 14.33 -14.37 16.97
CA VAL A 493 14.21 -14.02 15.55
C VAL A 493 13.98 -12.50 15.42
N PRO A 494 14.90 -11.75 14.79
CA PRO A 494 14.69 -10.33 14.48
C PRO A 494 13.67 -10.16 13.35
N PHE A 495 13.06 -8.99 13.30
CA PHE A 495 12.14 -8.57 12.24
C PHE A 495 12.73 -7.31 11.63
N TYR A 496 13.31 -7.48 10.44
CA TYR A 496 14.06 -6.46 9.76
C TYR A 496 13.17 -5.52 8.94
N GLU A 497 13.76 -4.41 8.51
CA GLU A 497 13.09 -3.40 7.71
C GLU A 497 12.70 -3.91 6.33
N TYR A 498 13.66 -4.56 5.68
CA TYR A 498 13.53 -5.23 4.40
C TYR A 498 14.44 -6.44 4.36
N PHE A 499 14.33 -7.22 3.29
CA PHE A 499 15.05 -8.47 3.11
C PHE A 499 15.73 -8.49 1.77
N ASP A 500 16.94 -9.05 1.70
CA ASP A 500 17.69 -9.14 0.46
C ASP A 500 16.85 -9.80 -0.65
N GLY A 501 16.85 -9.19 -1.84
CA GLY A 501 16.04 -9.64 -2.96
C GLY A 501 16.46 -10.98 -3.57
N ASP A 502 17.68 -11.45 -3.31
CA ASP A 502 18.23 -12.69 -3.84
C ASP A 502 18.17 -13.83 -2.83
N ASP A 503 18.64 -13.60 -1.60
CA ASP A 503 18.80 -14.67 -0.60
C ASP A 503 17.90 -14.49 0.64
N GLY A 504 17.16 -13.38 0.74
CA GLY A 504 16.19 -13.13 1.81
C GLY A 504 16.77 -12.82 3.19
N HIS A 505 18.08 -12.63 3.36
CA HIS A 505 18.61 -12.25 4.67
C HIS A 505 18.10 -10.86 5.10
N GLY A 506 17.95 -10.65 6.41
CA GLY A 506 17.36 -9.43 6.93
C GLY A 506 18.32 -8.23 6.93
N LEU A 507 17.81 -7.05 6.55
CA LEU A 507 18.55 -5.82 6.35
C LEU A 507 17.82 -4.58 6.92
N GLY A 508 18.56 -3.48 7.12
CA GLY A 508 18.03 -2.27 7.73
C GLY A 508 17.75 -2.44 9.23
N ALA A 509 16.78 -1.68 9.76
CA ALA A 509 16.45 -1.69 11.18
C ALA A 509 16.02 -3.09 11.65
N SER A 510 16.78 -3.67 12.60
CA SER A 510 16.66 -5.08 12.99
C SER A 510 15.48 -5.42 13.93
N HIS A 511 14.87 -4.39 14.51
CA HIS A 511 13.72 -4.51 15.41
C HIS A 511 12.49 -3.83 14.82
N GLN A 512 12.44 -3.70 13.49
CA GLN A 512 11.30 -3.19 12.75
C GLN A 512 10.15 -4.22 12.71
N THR A 513 9.81 -4.72 13.89
CA THR A 513 8.61 -5.51 14.18
C THR A 513 7.35 -4.62 14.18
N GLY A 514 7.42 -3.50 13.46
CA GLY A 514 6.33 -2.69 12.97
C GLY A 514 5.67 -3.38 11.76
N TRP A 515 5.95 -2.93 10.53
CA TRP A 515 5.25 -3.50 9.36
C TRP A 515 5.64 -4.95 9.08
N THR A 516 6.83 -5.41 9.49
CA THR A 516 7.26 -6.80 9.24
C THR A 516 6.47 -7.77 10.13
N ALA A 517 5.81 -7.27 11.18
CA ALA A 517 4.85 -8.05 11.96
C ALA A 517 3.66 -8.55 11.13
N THR A 518 3.39 -7.95 9.95
CA THR A 518 2.37 -8.44 9.01
C THR A 518 2.56 -9.90 8.60
N VAL A 519 3.75 -10.48 8.77
CA VAL A 519 3.95 -11.94 8.62
C VAL A 519 3.01 -12.75 9.52
N ALA A 520 2.59 -12.21 10.66
CA ALA A 520 1.61 -12.85 11.55
C ALA A 520 0.25 -13.04 10.86
N ILE A 521 -0.11 -12.13 9.95
CA ILE A 521 -1.29 -12.20 9.10
C ILE A 521 -1.03 -13.16 7.93
N MET A 522 0.15 -13.07 7.30
CA MET A 522 0.52 -13.93 6.17
C MET A 522 0.48 -15.42 6.53
N LEU A 523 0.87 -15.78 7.76
CA LEU A 523 0.74 -17.15 8.28
C LEU A 523 -0.71 -17.68 8.35
N GLN A 524 -1.70 -16.80 8.25
CA GLN A 524 -3.10 -17.18 8.18
C GLN A 524 -3.63 -17.23 6.73
N LEU A 525 -2.86 -16.76 5.74
CA LEU A 525 -3.19 -16.90 4.33
C LEU A 525 -3.17 -18.41 4.00
N GLY A 526 -4.31 -18.96 3.58
CA GLY A 526 -4.52 -20.41 3.42
C GLY A 526 -5.10 -21.12 4.65
N GLY A 527 -5.24 -20.43 5.80
CA GLY A 527 -5.88 -20.89 7.03
C GLY A 527 -7.30 -20.34 7.27
N SER A 528 -7.72 -20.23 8.53
CA SER A 528 -9.08 -19.78 8.92
C SER A 528 -9.33 -18.27 8.79
N LEU A 529 -8.28 -17.44 8.70
CA LEU A 529 -8.40 -15.99 8.53
C LEU A 529 -8.27 -15.66 7.04
N ARG A 530 -9.39 -15.41 6.37
CA ARG A 530 -9.37 -14.84 5.02
C ARG A 530 -9.29 -13.33 5.16
N LEU A 531 -8.13 -12.73 4.85
CA LEU A 531 -8.13 -11.31 4.46
C LEU A 531 -9.01 -11.22 3.22
N ARG A 532 -10.20 -10.62 3.37
CA ARG A 532 -11.07 -10.36 2.23
C ARG A 532 -10.53 -9.09 1.58
N GLY A 533 -10.08 -9.24 0.33
CA GLY A 533 -9.80 -8.10 -0.55
C GLY A 533 -11.04 -7.66 -1.31
#